data_AF-A0A4R3G3L9-F1
#
_entry.id   AF-A0A4R3G3L9-F1
#
_cell.length_a   1.000
_cell.length_b   1.000
_cell.length_c   1.000
_cell.angle_alpha   90.00
_cell.angle_beta   90.00
_cell.angle_gamma   90.00
#
_symmetry.space_group_name_H-M   'P 1'
#
loop_
_entity.id
_entity.type
_entity.pdbx_description
1 polymer ?
#
loop_
_entity_poly.entity_id
_entity_poly.type
_entity_poly.pdbx_seq_one_letter_code
_entity_poly.pdbx_strand_id
1 'polypeptide(L)'
;MQDKDISEIAAWLMQQGLKGASEAALLSGFCDACYQHGLELGRAMALMDTLHPVYEGRAFRWDRREAVEPVFEYGPTGRGIAQENWLRSAFYYLLSSGEPEVRRRITGGDPIDFYGLDSMQESGHTDFIAFAQRFEEAGTIGEMDCFFSHFASTAKDGFSGEDLATLRRLVPALGLAIKCTALGRIARTIAEVYLGEDAARHVLEGKISRGKAERISAALWFSDLANYTRISDTAEPDELIPMLNDYADAVISSIHEAGGNVLKLIGDGTLAIFKAEDTSDACAAALKAESLLRQRLRDLNSQRQIEGRPVTEVYLGLHIGDVFYGNIGSQDRLDFTVIGPAVNEVSRIASMCHSADRDILMSSSFASSAQVVQRNDIVSVGRYALRGVKRAQELFTLISAA
;
A
#
# COMPACT_ATOMS: atom_id res chain seq x y z
N MET A 1 34.45 19.08 -14.12
CA MET A 1 33.43 18.68 -15.13
C MET A 1 33.03 19.92 -15.92
N GLN A 2 32.83 19.85 -17.25
CA GLN A 2 32.53 21.05 -18.04
C GLN A 2 31.04 21.43 -18.00
N ASP A 3 30.70 22.69 -18.30
CA ASP A 3 29.30 23.18 -18.34
C ASP A 3 28.40 22.40 -19.30
N LYS A 4 28.98 21.90 -20.39
CA LYS A 4 28.28 21.05 -21.37
C LYS A 4 27.83 19.74 -20.72
N ASP A 5 28.71 19.10 -19.96
CA ASP A 5 28.43 17.83 -19.28
C ASP A 5 27.32 17.99 -18.24
N ILE A 6 27.35 19.08 -17.45
CA ILE A 6 26.30 19.42 -16.49
C ILE A 6 24.93 19.56 -17.20
N SER A 7 24.92 20.23 -18.34
CA SER A 7 23.71 20.42 -19.14
C SER A 7 23.19 19.10 -19.71
N GLU A 8 24.08 18.20 -20.15
CA GLU A 8 23.72 16.86 -20.64
C GLU A 8 23.13 15.98 -19.54
N ILE A 9 23.72 15.97 -18.34
CA ILE A 9 23.20 15.22 -17.18
C ILE A 9 21.83 15.75 -16.77
N ALA A 10 21.66 17.07 -16.69
CA ALA A 10 20.37 17.69 -16.37
C ALA A 10 19.30 17.35 -17.42
N ALA A 11 19.65 17.38 -18.71
CA ALA A 11 18.75 17.00 -19.80
C ALA A 11 18.35 15.52 -19.73
N TRP A 12 19.30 14.64 -19.40
CA TRP A 12 19.03 13.22 -19.18
C TRP A 12 18.05 13.00 -18.02
N LEU A 13 18.25 13.67 -16.87
CA LEU A 13 17.35 13.60 -15.72
C LEU A 13 15.92 14.01 -16.09
N MET A 14 15.77 15.13 -16.80
CA MET A 14 14.47 15.58 -17.27
C MET A 14 13.81 14.54 -18.19
N GLN A 15 14.58 13.97 -19.13
CA GLN A 15 14.05 12.95 -20.05
C GLN A 15 13.61 11.67 -19.31
N GLN A 16 14.38 11.22 -18.32
CA GLN A 16 14.03 10.02 -17.54
C GLN A 16 12.84 10.27 -16.62
N GLY A 17 12.76 11.45 -15.99
CA GLY A 17 11.58 11.85 -15.22
C GLY A 17 10.31 11.83 -16.08
N LEU A 18 10.37 12.37 -17.31
CA LEU A 18 9.25 12.33 -18.25
C LEU A 18 8.87 10.91 -18.70
N LYS A 19 9.82 9.98 -18.75
CA LYS A 19 9.56 8.56 -19.06
C LYS A 19 8.99 7.77 -17.88
N GLY A 20 8.99 8.35 -16.68
CA GLY A 20 8.58 7.63 -15.47
C GLY A 20 9.60 6.59 -15.01
N ALA A 21 10.90 6.87 -15.18
CA ALA A 21 11.95 6.03 -14.59
C ALA A 21 11.77 5.94 -13.07
N SER A 22 12.09 4.77 -12.49
CA SER A 22 12.04 4.60 -11.04
C SER A 22 13.03 5.51 -10.33
N GLU A 23 12.75 5.85 -9.07
CA GLU A 23 13.61 6.72 -8.26
C GLU A 23 15.05 6.15 -8.14
N ALA A 24 15.16 4.82 -8.03
CA ALA A 24 16.45 4.13 -8.01
C ALA A 24 17.21 4.24 -9.33
N ALA A 25 16.52 4.12 -10.46
CA ALA A 25 17.12 4.28 -11.79
C ALA A 25 17.57 5.74 -12.03
N LEU A 26 16.80 6.72 -11.54
CA LEU A 26 17.16 8.13 -11.57
C LEU A 26 18.44 8.41 -10.76
N LEU A 27 18.51 7.93 -9.51
CA LEU A 27 19.70 8.10 -8.67
C LEU A 27 20.91 7.38 -9.28
N SER A 28 20.74 6.11 -9.69
CA SER A 28 21.83 5.32 -10.27
C SER A 28 22.40 5.97 -11.52
N GLY A 29 21.54 6.29 -12.51
CA GLY A 29 22.01 6.88 -13.76
C GLY A 29 22.56 8.30 -13.58
N PHE A 30 22.07 9.05 -12.58
CA PHE A 30 22.68 10.32 -12.17
C PHE A 30 24.11 10.12 -11.67
N CYS A 31 24.31 9.18 -10.75
CA CYS A 31 25.63 8.91 -10.17
C CYS A 31 26.61 8.37 -11.22
N ASP A 32 26.16 7.46 -12.07
CA ASP A 32 26.96 6.89 -13.16
C ASP A 32 27.37 7.98 -14.17
N ALA A 33 26.46 8.87 -14.54
CA ALA A 33 26.76 9.97 -15.46
C ALA A 33 27.75 10.98 -14.83
N CYS A 34 27.55 11.37 -13.57
CA CYS A 34 28.51 12.22 -12.86
C CYS A 34 29.92 11.60 -12.84
N TYR A 35 30.01 10.30 -12.56
CA TYR A 35 31.29 9.58 -12.54
C TYR A 35 31.96 9.56 -13.93
N GLN A 36 31.20 9.28 -14.99
CA GLN A 36 31.72 9.27 -16.36
C GLN A 36 32.29 10.62 -16.82
N HIS A 37 31.75 11.72 -16.30
CA HIS A 37 32.22 13.09 -16.59
C HIS A 37 33.20 13.64 -15.54
N GLY A 38 33.78 12.76 -14.71
CA GLY A 38 34.93 13.07 -13.87
C GLY A 38 34.62 13.47 -12.42
N LEU A 39 33.36 13.39 -11.98
CA LEU A 39 33.01 13.61 -10.58
C LEU A 39 33.05 12.25 -9.85
N GLU A 40 34.12 12.01 -9.09
CA GLU A 40 34.40 10.71 -8.43
C GLU A 40 33.45 10.38 -7.27
N LEU A 41 32.21 10.00 -7.61
CA LEU A 41 31.25 9.42 -6.68
C LEU A 41 31.61 7.97 -6.37
N GLY A 42 31.54 7.61 -5.09
CA GLY A 42 31.71 6.24 -4.61
C GLY A 42 30.43 5.62 -4.07
N ARG A 43 29.62 6.43 -3.36
CA ARG A 43 28.36 5.99 -2.74
C ARG A 43 27.36 7.14 -2.73
N ALA A 44 26.08 6.83 -2.92
CA ALA A 44 25.00 7.80 -2.80
C ALA A 44 23.77 7.16 -2.13
N MET A 45 23.03 7.99 -1.42
CA MET A 45 21.70 7.64 -0.94
C MET A 45 20.79 8.84 -1.12
N ALA A 46 19.53 8.59 -1.43
CA ALA A 46 18.48 9.58 -1.34
C ALA A 46 17.28 9.00 -0.62
N LEU A 47 16.50 9.84 0.06
CA LEU A 47 15.25 9.43 0.66
C LEU A 47 14.20 10.52 0.52
N MET A 48 12.95 10.07 0.61
CA MET A 48 11.80 10.95 0.67
C MET A 48 10.67 10.22 1.39
N ASP A 49 9.89 10.99 2.15
CA ASP A 49 8.76 10.44 2.88
C ASP A 49 7.67 9.96 1.92
N THR A 50 6.88 9.00 2.40
CA THR A 50 5.76 8.45 1.66
C THR A 50 4.44 8.75 2.37
N LEU A 51 3.33 8.49 1.70
CA LEU A 51 2.00 8.47 2.33
C LEU A 51 1.45 7.04 2.32
N HIS A 52 2.30 6.08 2.69
CA HIS A 52 1.92 4.70 2.86
C HIS A 52 1.54 4.44 4.33
N PRO A 53 0.45 3.71 4.63
CA PRO A 53 0.02 3.49 6.02
C PRO A 53 1.02 2.70 6.88
N VAL A 54 1.93 1.96 6.25
CA VAL A 54 2.93 1.10 6.93
C VAL A 54 4.35 1.68 6.89
N TYR A 55 4.69 2.43 5.85
CA TYR A 55 6.07 2.87 5.61
C TYR A 55 6.16 4.38 5.73
N GLU A 56 7.07 4.86 6.56
CA GLU A 56 7.28 6.29 6.78
C GLU A 56 7.97 6.90 5.55
N GLY A 57 9.07 6.28 5.11
CA GLY A 57 9.84 6.78 3.98
C GLY A 57 10.39 5.67 3.10
N ARG A 58 10.88 6.10 1.94
CA ARG A 58 11.51 5.22 0.95
C ARG A 58 12.88 5.79 0.62
N ALA A 59 13.88 4.93 0.68
CA ALA A 59 15.26 5.29 0.42
C ALA A 59 15.80 4.53 -0.80
N PHE A 60 16.70 5.18 -1.52
CA PHE A 60 17.29 4.72 -2.77
C PHE A 60 18.80 4.76 -2.59
N ARG A 61 19.50 3.69 -2.98
CA ARG A 61 20.94 3.55 -2.76
C ARG A 61 21.67 3.28 -4.06
N TRP A 62 22.87 3.81 -4.15
CA TRP A 62 23.84 3.50 -5.20
C TRP A 62 25.21 3.35 -4.57
N ASP A 63 25.93 2.32 -4.98
CA ASP A 63 27.33 2.10 -4.61
C ASP A 63 28.08 1.67 -5.87
N ARG A 64 29.25 2.28 -6.10
CA ARG A 64 30.03 2.05 -7.31
C ARG A 64 30.72 0.68 -7.32
N ARG A 65 31.06 0.17 -6.14
CA ARG A 65 31.91 -1.02 -5.98
C ARG A 65 31.09 -2.25 -5.61
N GLU A 66 30.04 -2.06 -4.83
CA GLU A 66 29.26 -3.15 -4.28
C GLU A 66 27.84 -3.18 -4.84
N ALA A 67 27.31 -4.38 -5.07
CA ALA A 67 25.89 -4.53 -5.35
C ALA A 67 25.10 -4.27 -4.06
N VAL A 68 24.28 -3.22 -4.06
CA VAL A 68 23.39 -2.86 -2.94
C VAL A 68 21.95 -3.07 -3.32
N GLU A 69 21.10 -3.32 -2.32
CA GLU A 69 19.65 -3.23 -2.52
C GLU A 69 19.31 -1.79 -2.96
N PRO A 70 18.76 -1.60 -4.18
CA PRO A 70 18.65 -0.28 -4.78
C PRO A 70 17.56 0.57 -4.11
N VAL A 71 16.59 -0.08 -3.45
CA VAL A 71 15.46 0.55 -2.80
C VAL A 71 15.12 -0.20 -1.53
N PHE A 72 14.87 0.51 -0.44
CA PHE A 72 14.25 -0.07 0.74
C PHE A 72 13.23 0.90 1.34
N GLU A 73 12.20 0.33 1.94
CA GLU A 73 11.16 1.06 2.66
C GLU A 73 11.40 0.89 4.15
N TYR A 74 11.26 1.96 4.92
CA TYR A 74 11.43 1.92 6.37
C TYR A 74 10.14 2.31 7.07
N GLY A 75 9.84 1.60 8.16
CA GLY A 75 8.71 1.90 9.03
C GLY A 75 8.98 3.11 9.94
N PRO A 76 8.14 3.30 10.97
CA PRO A 76 8.22 4.47 11.83
C PRO A 76 9.59 4.67 12.50
N THR A 77 10.18 5.86 12.36
CA THR A 77 11.45 6.26 13.00
C THR A 77 11.26 6.86 14.39
N GLY A 78 10.06 6.75 14.97
CA GLY A 78 9.73 7.28 16.29
C GLY A 78 10.17 6.43 17.48
N ARG A 79 10.68 5.20 17.28
CA ARG A 79 11.11 4.28 18.34
C ARG A 79 12.27 3.38 17.92
N GLY A 80 13.07 2.93 18.89
CA GLY A 80 14.09 1.88 18.72
C GLY A 80 15.31 2.30 17.89
N ILE A 81 15.99 1.31 17.30
CA ILE A 81 17.26 1.53 16.55
C ILE A 81 17.04 2.46 15.34
N ALA A 82 15.88 2.39 14.68
CA ALA A 82 15.56 3.27 13.56
C ALA A 82 15.55 4.75 13.98
N GLN A 83 15.01 5.05 15.16
CA GLN A 83 15.03 6.41 15.73
C GLN A 83 16.45 6.87 16.04
N GLU A 84 17.25 6.03 16.70
CA GLU A 84 18.63 6.37 17.05
C GLU A 84 19.47 6.66 15.80
N ASN A 85 19.30 5.85 14.74
CA ASN A 85 19.97 6.05 13.47
C ASN A 85 19.50 7.34 12.78
N TRP A 86 18.18 7.62 12.78
CA TRP A 86 17.60 8.85 12.24
C TRP A 86 18.14 10.10 12.95
N LEU A 87 18.09 10.14 14.28
CA LEU A 87 18.57 11.28 15.09
C LEU A 87 20.07 11.56 14.90
N ARG A 88 20.86 10.53 14.56
CA ARG A 88 22.29 10.65 14.24
C ARG A 88 22.57 10.88 12.75
N SER A 89 21.56 10.95 11.90
CA SER A 89 21.74 11.11 10.46
C SER A 89 22.06 12.56 10.07
N ALA A 90 22.77 12.73 8.96
CA ALA A 90 22.96 14.05 8.36
C ALA A 90 21.62 14.70 7.95
N PHE A 91 20.60 13.90 7.65
CA PHE A 91 19.28 14.39 7.25
C PHE A 91 18.51 15.00 8.41
N TYR A 92 18.54 14.36 9.58
CA TYR A 92 17.97 14.96 10.79
C TYR A 92 18.71 16.24 11.20
N TYR A 93 20.04 16.28 11.03
CA TYR A 93 20.80 17.53 11.23
C TYR A 93 20.33 18.63 10.28
N LEU A 94 20.19 18.34 8.99
CA LEU A 94 19.69 19.32 8.00
C LEU A 94 18.26 19.76 8.35
N LEU A 95 17.38 18.82 8.70
CA LEU A 95 16.00 19.10 9.10
C LEU A 95 15.94 20.05 10.31
N SER A 96 16.69 19.74 11.38
CA SER A 96 16.67 20.49 12.64
C SER A 96 17.41 21.83 12.58
N SER A 97 18.50 21.92 11.81
CA SER A 97 19.26 23.16 11.65
C SER A 97 18.65 24.13 10.65
N GLY A 98 17.87 23.63 9.68
CA GLY A 98 17.37 24.43 8.57
C GLY A 98 18.38 24.64 7.44
N GLU A 99 19.61 24.13 7.57
CA GLU A 99 20.64 24.28 6.54
C GLU A 99 20.28 23.50 5.26
N PRO A 100 20.72 23.96 4.07
CA PRO A 100 20.44 23.31 2.79
C PRO A 100 21.44 22.17 2.48
N GLU A 101 22.63 22.20 3.08
CA GLU A 101 23.66 21.19 2.89
C GLU A 101 24.61 21.08 4.10
N VAL A 102 25.27 19.93 4.25
CA VAL A 102 26.30 19.71 5.26
C VAL A 102 27.38 18.79 4.69
N ARG A 103 28.66 19.14 4.90
CA ARG A 103 29.83 18.38 4.44
C ARG A 103 30.64 17.83 5.60
N ARG A 104 31.27 16.67 5.40
CA ARG A 104 32.33 16.10 6.24
C ARG A 104 33.46 15.58 5.37
N ARG A 105 34.65 16.15 5.50
CA ARG A 105 35.90 15.62 4.95
C ARG A 105 36.40 14.49 5.84
N ILE A 106 35.97 13.27 5.53
CA ILE A 106 36.24 12.04 6.30
C ILE A 106 37.74 11.86 6.61
N THR A 107 38.62 12.16 5.63
CA THR A 107 40.09 12.09 5.81
C THR A 107 40.73 13.45 6.13
N GLY A 108 39.93 14.53 6.16
CA GLY A 108 40.39 15.91 6.34
C GLY A 108 40.34 16.44 7.77
N GLY A 109 40.00 15.60 8.75
CA GLY A 109 39.94 15.97 10.17
C GLY A 109 38.57 16.44 10.67
N ASP A 110 37.55 16.43 9.82
CA ASP A 110 36.16 16.68 10.25
C ASP A 110 35.66 15.55 11.16
N PRO A 111 34.67 15.83 12.05
CA PRO A 111 34.12 14.80 12.92
C PRO A 111 33.40 13.71 12.12
N ILE A 112 33.49 12.47 12.61
CA ILE A 112 32.74 11.31 12.11
C ILE A 112 31.48 11.16 12.98
N ASP A 113 30.59 12.14 12.88
CA ASP A 113 29.43 12.34 13.77
C ASP A 113 28.11 11.81 13.20
N PHE A 114 27.99 11.74 11.86
CA PHE A 114 26.79 11.19 11.22
C PHE A 114 26.81 9.66 11.09
N TYR A 115 25.64 9.07 11.26
CA TYR A 115 25.40 7.65 11.04
C TYR A 115 25.92 7.20 9.67
N GLY A 116 26.74 6.15 9.65
CA GLY A 116 27.31 5.54 8.44
C GLY A 116 28.65 6.12 7.98
N LEU A 117 29.13 7.25 8.53
CA LEU A 117 30.42 7.83 8.15
C LEU A 117 31.62 6.96 8.55
N ASP A 118 31.50 6.25 9.67
CA ASP A 118 32.46 5.25 10.14
C ASP A 118 32.65 4.12 9.11
N SER A 119 31.55 3.52 8.67
CA SER A 119 31.57 2.49 7.62
C SER A 119 32.11 3.04 6.29
N MET A 120 31.79 4.29 5.95
CA MET A 120 32.33 4.93 4.75
C MET A 120 33.84 5.15 4.85
N GLN A 121 34.35 5.56 6.02
CA GLN A 121 35.78 5.70 6.27
C GLN A 121 36.51 4.36 6.13
N GLU A 122 35.97 3.29 6.72
CA GLU A 122 36.52 1.93 6.59
C GLU A 122 36.53 1.43 5.14
N SER A 123 35.54 1.83 4.34
CA SER A 123 35.43 1.50 2.91
C SER A 123 36.32 2.38 2.00
N GLY A 124 37.09 3.30 2.59
CA GLY A 124 38.04 4.16 1.89
C GLY A 124 37.42 5.37 1.22
N HIS A 125 36.25 5.84 1.67
CA HIS A 125 35.71 7.14 1.26
C HIS A 125 36.44 8.28 1.98
N THR A 126 36.61 9.40 1.29
CA THR A 126 37.43 10.54 1.74
C THR A 126 36.60 11.77 2.08
N ASP A 127 35.38 11.84 1.55
CA ASP A 127 34.50 13.01 1.65
C ASP A 127 33.04 12.59 1.61
N PHE A 128 32.20 13.40 2.23
CA PHE A 128 30.76 13.22 2.33
C PHE A 128 30.07 14.58 2.26
N ILE A 129 28.99 14.67 1.48
CA ILE A 129 28.10 15.82 1.48
C ILE A 129 26.64 15.36 1.44
N ALA A 130 25.80 15.97 2.27
CA ALA A 130 24.35 15.79 2.27
C ALA A 130 23.64 17.09 1.89
N PHE A 131 22.47 16.96 1.26
CA PHE A 131 21.61 18.04 0.78
C PHE A 131 20.17 17.83 1.27
N ALA A 132 19.47 18.94 1.50
CA ALA A 132 18.04 18.99 1.77
C ALA A 132 17.37 19.92 0.75
N GLN A 133 16.59 19.34 -0.16
CA GLN A 133 15.80 20.06 -1.16
C GLN A 133 14.37 20.18 -0.66
N ARG A 134 14.08 21.27 0.07
CA ARG A 134 12.77 21.53 0.65
C ARG A 134 11.77 21.98 -0.41
N PHE A 135 10.53 21.57 -0.24
CA PHE A 135 9.41 21.94 -1.10
C PHE A 135 8.65 23.09 -0.46
N GLU A 136 8.20 24.02 -1.30
CA GLU A 136 7.24 25.04 -0.90
C GLU A 136 5.88 24.41 -0.59
N GLU A 137 5.04 25.10 0.19
CA GLU A 137 3.73 24.62 0.65
C GLU A 137 2.86 24.02 -0.47
N ALA A 138 2.80 24.69 -1.63
CA ALA A 138 2.02 24.24 -2.79
C ALA A 138 2.55 22.94 -3.43
N GLY A 139 3.80 22.56 -3.13
CA GLY A 139 4.45 21.35 -3.60
C GLY A 139 4.56 20.25 -2.55
N THR A 140 4.11 20.48 -1.31
CA THR A 140 4.14 19.51 -0.21
C THR A 140 2.87 18.66 -0.23
N ILE A 141 3.00 17.37 0.08
CA ILE A 141 1.84 16.49 0.32
C ILE A 141 2.02 15.78 1.66
N GLY A 142 1.24 16.17 2.65
CA GLY A 142 1.38 15.65 4.02
C GLY A 142 2.78 15.93 4.56
N GLU A 143 3.48 14.88 4.99
CA GLU A 143 4.85 14.95 5.51
C GLU A 143 5.91 14.91 4.41
N MET A 144 5.54 14.68 3.14
CA MET A 144 6.47 14.73 2.01
C MET A 144 6.78 16.19 1.63
N ASP A 145 7.68 16.82 2.40
CA ASP A 145 8.07 18.22 2.27
C ASP A 145 9.53 18.44 1.82
N CYS A 146 10.32 17.36 1.71
CA CYS A 146 11.73 17.46 1.43
C CYS A 146 12.25 16.24 0.65
N PHE A 147 13.21 16.48 -0.23
CA PHE A 147 14.07 15.44 -0.79
C PHE A 147 15.46 15.52 -0.15
N PHE A 148 15.83 14.48 0.58
CA PHE A 148 17.15 14.36 1.18
C PHE A 148 18.06 13.49 0.32
N SER A 149 19.32 13.89 0.17
CA SER A 149 20.32 13.08 -0.52
C SER A 149 21.70 13.27 0.06
N HIS A 150 22.54 12.25 -0.02
CA HIS A 150 23.96 12.38 0.28
C HIS A 150 24.83 11.66 -0.75
N PHE A 151 26.06 12.13 -0.87
CA PHE A 151 27.07 11.64 -1.80
C PHE A 151 28.40 11.52 -1.07
N ALA A 152 29.11 10.42 -1.29
CA ALA A 152 30.44 10.19 -0.77
C ALA A 152 31.44 9.97 -1.90
N SER A 153 32.64 10.52 -1.76
CA SER A 153 33.71 10.41 -2.75
C SER A 153 34.77 9.38 -2.34
N THR A 154 35.43 8.80 -3.34
CA THR A 154 36.69 8.04 -3.15
C THR A 154 37.91 8.78 -3.69
N ALA A 155 37.76 10.02 -4.16
CA ALA A 155 38.87 10.82 -4.66
C ALA A 155 39.86 11.08 -3.54
N LYS A 156 41.17 11.02 -3.84
CA LYS A 156 42.23 11.14 -2.82
C LYS A 156 42.08 12.37 -1.92
N ASP A 157 41.73 13.52 -2.51
CA ASP A 157 41.60 14.82 -1.81
C ASP A 157 40.13 15.19 -1.51
N GLY A 158 39.21 14.25 -1.71
CA GLY A 158 37.76 14.46 -1.60
C GLY A 158 37.18 15.29 -2.74
N PHE A 159 36.00 15.87 -2.51
CA PHE A 159 35.35 16.75 -3.47
C PHE A 159 36.11 18.08 -3.60
N SER A 160 36.45 18.46 -4.83
CA SER A 160 36.96 19.80 -5.12
C SER A 160 35.84 20.86 -4.98
N GLY A 161 36.20 22.14 -4.94
CA GLY A 161 35.20 23.22 -4.95
C GLY A 161 34.31 23.21 -6.20
N GLU A 162 34.85 22.77 -7.33
CA GLU A 162 34.12 22.62 -8.60
C GLU A 162 33.12 21.45 -8.56
N ASP A 163 33.51 20.32 -7.94
CA ASP A 163 32.62 19.18 -7.75
C ASP A 163 31.42 19.54 -6.87
N LEU A 164 31.67 20.31 -5.80
CA LEU A 164 30.58 20.79 -4.93
C LEU A 164 29.66 21.77 -5.65
N ALA A 165 30.22 22.72 -6.41
CA ALA A 165 29.43 23.65 -7.21
C ALA A 165 28.58 22.92 -8.26
N THR A 166 29.11 21.85 -8.82
CA THR A 166 28.43 20.96 -9.75
C THR A 166 27.27 20.21 -9.10
N LEU A 167 27.49 19.56 -7.94
CA LEU A 167 26.43 18.87 -7.20
C LEU A 167 25.31 19.84 -6.84
N ARG A 168 25.63 21.05 -6.36
CA ARG A 168 24.64 22.09 -6.05
C ARG A 168 23.78 22.48 -7.25
N ARG A 169 24.30 22.39 -8.48
CA ARG A 169 23.55 22.67 -9.71
C ARG A 169 22.68 21.50 -10.16
N LEU A 170 23.14 20.27 -9.97
CA LEU A 170 22.47 19.07 -10.49
C LEU A 170 21.47 18.43 -9.52
N VAL A 171 21.76 18.45 -8.21
CA VAL A 171 20.91 17.84 -7.18
C VAL A 171 19.47 18.40 -7.18
N PRO A 172 19.21 19.69 -7.41
CA PRO A 172 17.84 20.19 -7.56
C PRO A 172 17.08 19.53 -8.73
N ALA A 173 17.74 19.29 -9.86
CA ALA A 173 17.14 18.62 -11.02
C ALA A 173 16.85 17.14 -10.73
N LEU A 174 17.75 16.46 -10.00
CA LEU A 174 17.53 15.10 -9.52
C LEU A 174 16.34 15.04 -8.56
N GLY A 175 16.30 15.94 -7.58
CA GLY A 175 15.22 16.03 -6.60
C GLY A 175 13.86 16.27 -7.26
N LEU A 176 13.80 17.14 -8.27
CA LEU A 176 12.57 17.37 -9.03
C LEU A 176 12.14 16.13 -9.82
N ALA A 177 13.06 15.44 -10.49
CA ALA A 177 12.76 14.22 -11.24
C ALA A 177 12.24 13.10 -10.32
N ILE A 178 12.88 12.90 -9.16
CA ILE A 178 12.44 11.92 -8.16
C ILE A 178 11.08 12.31 -7.57
N LYS A 179 10.86 13.59 -7.27
CA LYS A 179 9.56 14.11 -6.80
C LYS A 179 8.46 13.78 -7.79
N CYS A 180 8.66 13.99 -9.09
CA CYS A 180 7.67 13.66 -10.11
C CYS A 180 7.28 12.17 -10.10
N THR A 181 8.26 11.27 -10.03
CA THR A 181 8.00 9.83 -9.94
C THR A 181 7.25 9.47 -8.66
N ALA A 182 7.66 10.03 -7.52
CA ALA A 182 7.05 9.72 -6.24
C ALA A 182 5.62 10.25 -6.13
N LEU A 183 5.30 11.42 -6.70
CA LEU A 183 3.93 11.93 -6.75
C LEU A 183 2.99 10.97 -7.48
N GLY A 184 3.43 10.41 -8.61
CA GLY A 184 2.66 9.39 -9.34
C GLY A 184 2.46 8.11 -8.53
N ARG A 185 3.49 7.68 -7.79
CA ARG A 185 3.42 6.53 -6.89
C ARG A 185 2.45 6.78 -5.73
N ILE A 186 2.57 7.92 -5.05
CA ILE A 186 1.70 8.33 -3.93
C ILE A 186 0.24 8.39 -4.38
N ALA A 187 -0.04 9.00 -5.54
CA ALA A 187 -1.39 9.04 -6.09
C ALA A 187 -1.97 7.63 -6.30
N ARG A 188 -1.14 6.70 -6.81
CA ARG A 188 -1.53 5.30 -6.99
C ARG A 188 -1.76 4.59 -5.66
N THR A 189 -0.83 4.72 -4.71
CA THR A 189 -0.94 4.12 -3.37
C THR A 189 -2.20 4.61 -2.65
N ILE A 190 -2.46 5.92 -2.63
CA ILE A 190 -3.67 6.47 -2.00
C ILE A 190 -4.92 5.95 -2.71
N ALA A 191 -4.94 5.92 -4.05
CA ALA A 191 -6.08 5.38 -4.78
C ALA A 191 -6.32 3.90 -4.43
N GLU A 192 -5.29 3.05 -4.45
CA GLU A 192 -5.38 1.61 -4.19
C GLU A 192 -5.81 1.31 -2.75
N VAL A 193 -5.21 1.98 -1.76
CA VAL A 193 -5.50 1.76 -0.33
C VAL A 193 -6.92 2.18 0.03
N TYR A 194 -7.41 3.30 -0.52
CA TYR A 194 -8.70 3.87 -0.10
C TYR A 194 -9.88 3.55 -1.04
N LEU A 195 -9.62 3.19 -2.31
CA LEU A 195 -10.67 2.79 -3.27
C LEU A 195 -10.69 1.28 -3.55
N GLY A 196 -9.61 0.55 -3.22
CA GLY A 196 -9.39 -0.82 -3.68
C GLY A 196 -8.74 -0.86 -5.07
N GLU A 197 -8.00 -1.93 -5.36
CA GLU A 197 -7.13 -2.07 -6.54
C GLU A 197 -7.88 -1.85 -7.87
N ASP A 198 -9.04 -2.48 -8.04
CA ASP A 198 -9.82 -2.40 -9.28
C ASP A 198 -10.39 -0.99 -9.52
N ALA A 199 -11.02 -0.41 -8.50
CA ALA A 199 -11.57 0.94 -8.59
C ALA A 199 -10.46 1.99 -8.80
N ALA A 200 -9.35 1.87 -8.07
CA ALA A 200 -8.18 2.73 -8.22
C ALA A 200 -7.65 2.72 -9.65
N ARG A 201 -7.48 1.54 -10.24
CA ARG A 201 -7.05 1.38 -11.63
C ARG A 201 -7.99 2.08 -12.60
N HIS A 202 -9.31 1.88 -12.47
CA HIS A 202 -10.29 2.56 -13.32
C HIS A 202 -10.22 4.09 -13.17
N VAL A 203 -10.07 4.61 -11.95
CA VAL A 203 -9.94 6.04 -11.68
C VAL A 203 -8.65 6.61 -12.29
N LEU A 204 -7.52 5.92 -12.11
CA LEU A 204 -6.21 6.31 -12.64
C LEU A 204 -6.16 6.25 -14.19
N GLU A 205 -6.96 5.38 -14.82
CA GLU A 205 -7.17 5.34 -16.28
C GLU A 205 -8.10 6.46 -16.78
N GLY A 206 -8.58 7.34 -15.90
CA GLY A 206 -9.48 8.45 -16.26
C GLY A 206 -10.93 8.03 -16.48
N LYS A 207 -11.34 6.83 -16.05
CA LYS A 207 -12.75 6.38 -16.08
C LYS A 207 -13.53 6.97 -14.89
N ILE A 208 -13.50 8.29 -14.77
CA ILE A 208 -14.08 9.09 -13.66
C ILE A 208 -15.44 9.71 -14.00
N SER A 209 -16.01 9.41 -15.17
CA SER A 209 -17.30 9.99 -15.58
C SER A 209 -18.43 9.47 -14.68
N ARG A 210 -19.19 10.39 -14.10
CA ARG A 210 -20.42 10.11 -13.35
C ARG A 210 -21.45 9.37 -14.21
N GLY A 211 -22.13 8.39 -13.63
CA GLY A 211 -23.27 7.70 -14.28
C GLY A 211 -22.88 6.69 -15.35
N LYS A 212 -21.58 6.49 -15.63
CA LYS A 212 -21.11 5.32 -16.36
C LYS A 212 -21.02 4.17 -15.37
N ALA A 213 -22.03 3.29 -15.40
CA ALA A 213 -21.99 2.03 -14.70
C ALA A 213 -22.12 0.89 -15.72
N GLU A 214 -21.25 -0.10 -15.58
CA GLU A 214 -21.32 -1.33 -16.36
C GLU A 214 -22.21 -2.33 -15.64
N ARG A 215 -23.10 -2.99 -16.37
CA ARG A 215 -23.88 -4.09 -15.81
C ARG A 215 -23.03 -5.35 -15.87
N ILE A 216 -22.68 -5.89 -14.71
CA ILE A 216 -21.87 -7.12 -14.58
C ILE A 216 -22.66 -8.17 -13.79
N SER A 217 -22.42 -9.44 -14.10
CA SER A 217 -22.82 -10.57 -13.26
C SER A 217 -21.62 -10.98 -12.41
N ALA A 218 -21.76 -10.96 -11.09
CA ALA A 218 -20.64 -11.21 -10.18
C ALA A 218 -21.10 -11.97 -8.94
N ALA A 219 -20.21 -12.82 -8.40
CA ALA A 219 -20.42 -13.39 -7.08
C ALA A 219 -20.14 -12.30 -6.05
N LEU A 220 -21.14 -11.98 -5.26
CA LEU A 220 -21.07 -11.01 -4.19
C LEU A 220 -20.72 -11.69 -2.88
N TRP A 221 -19.87 -11.01 -2.13
CA TRP A 221 -19.47 -11.33 -0.78
C TRP A 221 -19.88 -10.18 0.13
N PHE A 222 -20.64 -10.49 1.15
CA PHE A 222 -20.84 -9.57 2.27
C PHE A 222 -20.55 -10.32 3.55
N SER A 223 -19.59 -9.82 4.32
CA SER A 223 -19.26 -10.37 5.63
C SER A 223 -19.39 -9.33 6.72
N ASP A 224 -19.66 -9.78 7.95
CA ASP A 224 -19.77 -8.93 9.14
C ASP A 224 -19.24 -9.66 10.36
N LEU A 225 -18.78 -8.95 11.39
CA LEU A 225 -18.25 -9.60 12.58
C LEU A 225 -19.38 -10.12 13.47
N ALA A 226 -19.25 -11.38 13.89
CA ALA A 226 -20.25 -12.00 14.75
C ALA A 226 -20.30 -11.27 16.11
N ASN A 227 -21.51 -10.96 16.58
CA ASN A 227 -21.73 -10.31 17.88
C ASN A 227 -20.94 -9.00 18.09
N TYR A 228 -20.51 -8.30 17.03
CA TYR A 228 -19.66 -7.11 17.16
C TYR A 228 -20.25 -6.05 18.07
N THR A 229 -21.56 -5.76 17.99
CA THR A 229 -22.22 -4.79 18.87
C THR A 229 -22.00 -5.08 20.35
N ARG A 230 -22.01 -6.36 20.75
CA ARG A 230 -21.74 -6.75 22.14
C ARG A 230 -20.27 -6.53 22.50
N ILE A 231 -19.37 -6.78 21.56
CA ILE A 231 -17.93 -6.63 21.75
C ILE A 231 -17.58 -5.14 21.85
N SER A 232 -18.13 -4.30 20.98
CA SER A 232 -17.92 -2.85 21.01
C SER A 232 -18.43 -2.19 22.29
N ASP A 233 -19.49 -2.73 22.90
CA ASP A 233 -20.04 -2.22 24.16
C ASP A 233 -19.21 -2.59 25.39
N THR A 234 -18.32 -3.58 25.29
CA THR A 234 -17.60 -4.18 26.44
C THR A 234 -16.08 -4.15 26.32
N ALA A 235 -15.53 -3.98 25.12
CA ALA A 235 -14.10 -3.90 24.88
C ALA A 235 -13.52 -2.53 25.26
N GLU A 236 -12.29 -2.52 25.75
CA GLU A 236 -11.53 -1.29 25.94
C GLU A 236 -11.30 -0.59 24.58
N PRO A 237 -11.42 0.74 24.49
CA PRO A 237 -11.23 1.48 23.23
C PRO A 237 -9.90 1.17 22.52
N ASP A 238 -8.85 0.93 23.30
CA ASP A 238 -7.50 0.63 22.80
C ASP A 238 -7.40 -0.75 22.12
N GLU A 239 -8.33 -1.67 22.38
CA GLU A 239 -8.37 -3.00 21.74
C GLU A 239 -9.36 -3.09 20.59
N LEU A 240 -10.38 -2.23 20.54
CA LEU A 240 -11.41 -2.33 19.50
C LEU A 240 -10.86 -2.07 18.08
N ILE A 241 -10.01 -1.05 17.93
CA ILE A 241 -9.42 -0.71 16.62
C ILE A 241 -8.40 -1.77 16.16
N PRO A 242 -7.44 -2.23 16.98
CA PRO A 242 -6.60 -3.37 16.64
C PRO A 242 -7.42 -4.63 16.33
N MET A 243 -8.50 -4.87 17.09
CA MET A 243 -9.39 -5.99 16.85
C MET A 243 -9.93 -5.96 15.42
N LEU A 244 -10.56 -4.84 15.06
CA LEU A 244 -11.13 -4.59 13.74
C LEU A 244 -10.08 -4.71 12.63
N ASN A 245 -8.88 -4.14 12.84
CA ASN A 245 -7.82 -4.19 11.84
C ASN A 245 -7.38 -5.62 11.53
N ASP A 246 -7.12 -6.48 12.54
CA ASP A 246 -6.64 -7.84 12.22
C ASP A 246 -7.75 -8.72 11.61
N TYR A 247 -9.04 -8.51 11.97
CA TYR A 247 -10.13 -9.23 11.30
C TYR A 247 -10.38 -8.71 9.88
N ALA A 248 -10.32 -7.40 9.66
CA ALA A 248 -10.41 -6.81 8.34
C ALA A 248 -9.27 -7.32 7.45
N ASP A 249 -8.04 -7.40 7.95
CA ASP A 249 -6.91 -7.99 7.23
C ASP A 249 -7.16 -9.46 6.88
N ALA A 250 -7.64 -10.27 7.82
CA ALA A 250 -7.96 -11.68 7.56
C ALA A 250 -9.01 -11.85 6.45
N VAL A 251 -10.03 -10.99 6.41
CA VAL A 251 -11.08 -10.98 5.38
C VAL A 251 -10.54 -10.49 4.04
N ILE A 252 -9.93 -9.30 4.01
CA ILE A 252 -9.43 -8.65 2.80
C ILE A 252 -8.36 -9.51 2.12
N SER A 253 -7.38 -10.00 2.89
CA SER A 253 -6.31 -10.86 2.37
C SER A 253 -6.84 -12.16 1.77
N SER A 254 -7.90 -12.74 2.35
CA SER A 254 -8.55 -13.95 1.80
C SER A 254 -9.27 -13.70 0.50
N ILE A 255 -9.95 -12.56 0.38
CA ILE A 255 -10.63 -12.14 -0.84
C ILE A 255 -9.60 -11.90 -1.95
N HIS A 256 -8.53 -11.14 -1.68
CA HIS A 256 -7.51 -10.82 -2.67
C HIS A 256 -6.73 -12.04 -3.14
N GLU A 257 -6.33 -12.96 -2.25
CA GLU A 257 -5.62 -14.19 -2.62
C GLU A 257 -6.48 -15.15 -3.48
N ALA A 258 -7.80 -15.02 -3.38
CA ALA A 258 -8.73 -15.74 -4.24
C ALA A 258 -9.10 -14.99 -5.52
N GLY A 259 -8.54 -13.80 -5.77
CA GLY A 259 -8.81 -12.98 -6.97
C GLY A 259 -10.09 -12.15 -6.90
N GLY A 260 -10.66 -11.98 -5.71
CA GLY A 260 -11.78 -11.08 -5.46
C GLY A 260 -11.33 -9.63 -5.29
N ASN A 261 -12.28 -8.70 -5.41
CA ASN A 261 -12.04 -7.27 -5.25
C ASN A 261 -12.87 -6.75 -4.08
N VAL A 262 -12.20 -6.24 -3.04
CA VAL A 262 -12.86 -5.53 -1.95
C VAL A 262 -13.28 -4.15 -2.44
N LEU A 263 -14.57 -3.83 -2.27
CA LEU A 263 -15.14 -2.57 -2.74
C LEU A 263 -15.13 -1.51 -1.64
N LYS A 264 -15.55 -1.89 -0.43
CA LYS A 264 -15.52 -1.01 0.74
C LYS A 264 -15.76 -1.77 2.03
N LEU A 265 -15.32 -1.14 3.11
CA LEU A 265 -15.68 -1.47 4.48
C LEU A 265 -16.92 -0.66 4.90
N ILE A 266 -17.85 -1.31 5.60
CA ILE A 266 -19.12 -0.73 6.05
C ILE A 266 -19.29 -1.07 7.53
N GLY A 267 -18.78 -0.20 8.41
CA GLY A 267 -18.65 -0.54 9.83
C GLY A 267 -17.62 -1.66 10.01
N ASP A 268 -18.03 -2.76 10.66
CA ASP A 268 -17.30 -4.02 10.77
C ASP A 268 -17.49 -4.95 9.56
N GLY A 269 -18.36 -4.56 8.61
CA GLY A 269 -18.67 -5.34 7.43
C GLY A 269 -17.74 -5.10 6.25
N THR A 270 -17.59 -6.11 5.39
CA THR A 270 -16.81 -6.03 4.13
C THR A 270 -17.70 -6.42 2.94
N LEU A 271 -17.76 -5.54 1.93
CA LEU A 271 -18.41 -5.82 0.65
C LEU A 271 -17.35 -6.06 -0.43
N ALA A 272 -17.45 -7.20 -1.11
CA ALA A 272 -16.54 -7.57 -2.18
C ALA A 272 -17.27 -8.26 -3.35
N ILE A 273 -16.60 -8.34 -4.49
CA ILE A 273 -17.06 -9.05 -5.67
C ILE A 273 -15.99 -9.94 -6.27
N PHE A 274 -16.43 -11.06 -6.83
CA PHE A 274 -15.61 -11.94 -7.66
C PHE A 274 -16.17 -11.88 -9.08
N LYS A 275 -15.32 -11.44 -10.01
CA LYS A 275 -15.65 -11.31 -11.43
C LYS A 275 -14.97 -12.46 -12.17
N ALA A 276 -15.71 -13.13 -13.05
CA ALA A 276 -15.17 -14.13 -13.97
C ALA A 276 -16.06 -14.17 -15.23
N GLU A 277 -15.53 -14.71 -16.33
CA GLU A 277 -16.31 -14.93 -17.55
C GLU A 277 -17.44 -15.95 -17.29
N ASP A 278 -17.14 -17.00 -16.53
CA ASP A 278 -18.13 -17.96 -16.03
C ASP A 278 -18.46 -17.69 -14.56
N THR A 279 -19.76 -17.62 -14.27
CA THR A 279 -20.31 -17.55 -12.91
C THR A 279 -19.83 -18.68 -12.00
N SER A 280 -19.55 -19.88 -12.52
CA SER A 280 -19.05 -20.97 -11.69
C SER A 280 -17.66 -20.71 -11.15
N ASP A 281 -16.81 -20.02 -11.91
CA ASP A 281 -15.46 -19.67 -11.50
C ASP A 281 -15.46 -18.54 -10.47
N ALA A 282 -16.37 -17.57 -10.64
CA ALA A 282 -16.60 -16.55 -9.62
C ALA A 282 -17.10 -17.16 -8.29
N CYS A 283 -18.02 -18.12 -8.34
CA CYS A 283 -18.46 -18.87 -7.16
C CYS A 283 -17.34 -19.69 -6.54
N ALA A 284 -16.51 -20.35 -7.36
CA ALA A 284 -15.38 -21.13 -6.88
C ALA A 284 -14.31 -20.27 -6.20
N ALA A 285 -14.02 -19.09 -6.75
CA ALA A 285 -13.14 -18.10 -6.15
C ALA A 285 -13.68 -17.61 -4.79
N ALA A 286 -14.97 -17.30 -4.70
CA ALA A 286 -15.59 -16.92 -3.44
C ALA A 286 -15.53 -18.03 -2.37
N LEU A 287 -15.73 -19.29 -2.74
CA LEU A 287 -15.57 -20.43 -1.83
C LEU A 287 -14.10 -20.68 -1.43
N LYS A 288 -13.15 -20.44 -2.34
CA LYS A 288 -11.72 -20.44 -2.01
C LYS A 288 -11.40 -19.37 -0.96
N ALA A 289 -11.91 -18.15 -1.14
CA ALA A 289 -11.74 -17.06 -0.19
C ALA A 289 -12.33 -17.40 1.19
N GLU A 290 -13.49 -18.07 1.23
CA GLU A 290 -14.09 -18.55 2.48
C GLU A 290 -13.18 -19.54 3.21
N SER A 291 -12.64 -20.53 2.50
CA SER A 291 -11.75 -21.52 3.10
C SER A 291 -10.48 -20.88 3.68
N LEU A 292 -9.87 -19.95 2.92
CA LEU A 292 -8.71 -19.16 3.37
C LEU A 292 -9.05 -18.32 4.61
N LEU A 293 -10.22 -17.67 4.62
CA LEU A 293 -10.69 -16.89 5.75
C LEU A 293 -10.82 -17.77 6.99
N ARG A 294 -11.47 -18.94 6.89
CA ARG A 294 -11.61 -19.84 8.03
C ARG A 294 -10.28 -20.29 8.60
N GLN A 295 -9.27 -20.52 7.75
CA GLN A 295 -7.92 -20.81 8.22
C GLN A 295 -7.31 -19.63 8.98
N ARG A 296 -7.34 -18.43 8.40
CA ARG A 296 -6.79 -17.22 9.03
C ARG A 296 -7.47 -16.89 10.35
N LEU A 297 -8.80 -17.03 10.43
CA LEU A 297 -9.56 -16.79 11.66
C LEU A 297 -9.17 -17.78 12.76
N ARG A 298 -8.96 -19.06 12.45
CA ARG A 298 -8.51 -20.05 13.45
C ARG A 298 -7.16 -19.66 14.05
N ASP A 299 -6.21 -19.28 13.20
CA ASP A 299 -4.86 -18.90 13.62
C ASP A 299 -4.90 -17.59 14.43
N LEU A 300 -5.63 -16.58 13.95
CA LEU A 300 -5.81 -15.28 14.61
C LEU A 300 -6.51 -15.42 15.97
N ASN A 301 -7.60 -16.20 16.04
CA ASN A 301 -8.35 -16.42 17.26
C ASN A 301 -7.50 -17.21 18.28
N SER A 302 -6.73 -18.19 17.82
CA SER A 302 -5.81 -18.93 18.71
C SER A 302 -4.77 -18.01 19.33
N GLN A 303 -4.16 -17.13 18.52
CA GLN A 303 -3.17 -16.18 19.01
C GLN A 303 -3.77 -15.18 20.01
N ARG A 304 -4.92 -14.58 19.68
CA ARG A 304 -5.59 -13.62 20.56
C ARG A 304 -6.06 -14.26 21.87
N GLN A 305 -6.54 -15.51 21.84
CA GLN A 305 -6.88 -16.22 23.07
C GLN A 305 -5.67 -16.43 23.98
N ILE A 306 -4.51 -16.78 23.42
CA ILE A 306 -3.25 -16.90 24.18
C ILE A 306 -2.87 -15.56 24.82
N GLU A 307 -3.11 -14.45 24.12
CA GLU A 307 -2.86 -13.08 24.59
C GLU A 307 -3.94 -12.56 25.56
N GLY A 308 -5.00 -13.32 25.82
CA GLY A 308 -6.13 -12.87 26.65
C GLY A 308 -6.99 -11.78 26.02
N ARG A 309 -6.92 -11.63 24.69
CA ARG A 309 -7.62 -10.61 23.89
C ARG A 309 -8.96 -11.12 23.37
N PRO A 310 -9.94 -10.23 23.11
CA PRO A 310 -11.24 -10.62 22.61
C PRO A 310 -11.14 -11.31 21.25
N VAL A 311 -12.01 -12.30 21.04
CA VAL A 311 -12.13 -13.03 19.76
C VAL A 311 -13.56 -13.00 19.25
N THR A 312 -13.69 -13.14 17.94
CA THR A 312 -14.96 -13.30 17.26
C THR A 312 -14.83 -14.16 16.00
N GLU A 313 -15.98 -14.47 15.41
CA GLU A 313 -16.12 -15.13 14.12
C GLU A 313 -16.65 -14.15 13.07
N VAL A 314 -16.71 -14.60 11.83
CA VAL A 314 -17.25 -13.83 10.70
C VAL A 314 -18.51 -14.51 10.17
N TYR A 315 -19.60 -13.74 10.11
CA TYR A 315 -20.81 -14.09 9.36
C TYR A 315 -20.64 -13.73 7.90
N LEU A 316 -20.86 -14.69 7.01
CA LEU A 316 -20.64 -14.54 5.58
C LEU A 316 -21.90 -14.85 4.78
N GLY A 317 -22.35 -13.87 3.99
CA GLY A 317 -23.35 -14.05 2.94
C GLY A 317 -22.70 -14.13 1.56
N LEU A 318 -23.10 -15.13 0.77
CA LEU A 318 -22.73 -15.25 -0.64
C LEU A 318 -23.95 -15.25 -1.56
N HIS A 319 -23.86 -14.52 -2.66
CA HIS A 319 -24.91 -14.41 -3.66
C HIS A 319 -24.32 -14.25 -5.06
N ILE A 320 -25.04 -14.67 -6.09
CA ILE A 320 -24.69 -14.40 -7.50
C ILE A 320 -25.86 -13.64 -8.11
N GLY A 321 -25.55 -12.50 -8.73
CA GLY A 321 -26.56 -11.66 -9.34
C GLY A 321 -25.98 -10.52 -10.17
N ASP A 322 -26.85 -9.89 -10.95
CA ASP A 322 -26.52 -8.71 -11.74
C ASP A 322 -26.39 -7.47 -10.85
N VAL A 323 -25.32 -6.71 -11.05
CA VAL A 323 -25.09 -5.41 -10.41
C VAL A 323 -24.64 -4.37 -11.43
N PHE A 324 -24.87 -3.10 -11.10
CA PHE A 324 -24.26 -1.98 -11.80
C PHE A 324 -22.98 -1.58 -11.08
N TYR A 325 -21.85 -1.70 -11.76
CA TYR A 325 -20.51 -1.41 -11.25
C TYR A 325 -19.98 -0.10 -11.85
N GLY A 326 -19.68 0.90 -11.03
CA GLY A 326 -19.13 2.16 -11.51
C GLY A 326 -19.22 3.33 -10.53
N ASN A 327 -19.01 4.54 -11.05
CA ASN A 327 -18.99 5.79 -10.26
C ASN A 327 -20.40 6.28 -9.92
N ILE A 328 -20.69 6.38 -8.63
CA ILE A 328 -21.98 6.79 -8.09
C ILE A 328 -21.76 7.92 -7.08
N GLY A 329 -22.55 8.99 -7.15
CA GLY A 329 -22.45 10.08 -6.20
C GLY A 329 -22.82 11.45 -6.78
N SER A 330 -22.22 12.49 -6.20
CA SER A 330 -22.40 13.91 -6.55
C SER A 330 -21.25 14.43 -7.41
N GLN A 331 -21.21 15.74 -7.67
CA GLN A 331 -20.11 16.36 -8.42
C GLN A 331 -18.77 16.31 -7.67
N ASP A 332 -18.81 16.47 -6.34
CA ASP A 332 -17.61 16.59 -5.50
C ASP A 332 -17.31 15.33 -4.68
N ARG A 333 -18.16 14.31 -4.78
CA ARG A 333 -18.00 13.04 -4.07
C ARG A 333 -18.53 11.89 -4.92
N LEU A 334 -17.62 11.09 -5.46
CA LEU A 334 -17.92 9.84 -6.15
C LEU A 334 -17.48 8.65 -5.27
N ASP A 335 -18.26 7.59 -5.32
CA ASP A 335 -17.97 6.27 -4.76
C ASP A 335 -17.96 5.26 -5.92
N PHE A 336 -16.86 4.55 -6.09
CA PHE A 336 -16.75 3.51 -7.11
C PHE A 336 -17.24 2.21 -6.48
N THR A 337 -18.47 1.80 -6.82
CA THR A 337 -19.10 0.70 -6.09
C THR A 337 -20.09 -0.08 -6.95
N VAL A 338 -20.64 -1.15 -6.39
CA VAL A 338 -21.74 -1.90 -6.98
C VAL A 338 -23.06 -1.45 -6.38
N ILE A 339 -24.08 -1.31 -7.23
CA ILE A 339 -25.47 -1.13 -6.80
C ILE A 339 -26.39 -2.11 -7.48
N GLY A 340 -27.46 -2.47 -6.79
CA GLY A 340 -28.52 -3.30 -7.34
C GLY A 340 -29.22 -4.11 -6.26
N PRO A 341 -30.32 -4.79 -6.61
CA PRO A 341 -31.03 -5.68 -5.70
C PRO A 341 -30.12 -6.75 -5.09
N ALA A 342 -29.18 -7.30 -5.88
CA ALA A 342 -28.24 -8.35 -5.46
C ALA A 342 -27.36 -7.94 -4.26
N VAL A 343 -26.96 -6.66 -4.17
CA VAL A 343 -26.17 -6.12 -3.03
C VAL A 343 -26.99 -6.14 -1.74
N ASN A 344 -28.27 -5.79 -1.84
CA ASN A 344 -29.16 -5.85 -0.69
C ASN A 344 -29.47 -7.29 -0.28
N GLU A 345 -29.55 -8.22 -1.25
CA GLU A 345 -29.78 -9.63 -0.98
C GLU A 345 -28.60 -10.26 -0.24
N VAL A 346 -27.36 -10.07 -0.69
CA VAL A 346 -26.18 -10.65 -0.03
C VAL A 346 -26.02 -10.17 1.41
N SER A 347 -26.25 -8.87 1.67
CA SER A 347 -26.18 -8.31 3.01
C SER A 347 -27.25 -8.91 3.93
N ARG A 348 -28.48 -9.11 3.44
CA ARG A 348 -29.55 -9.76 4.20
C ARG A 348 -29.25 -11.23 4.46
N ILE A 349 -28.64 -11.93 3.51
CA ILE A 349 -28.22 -13.33 3.68
C ILE A 349 -27.19 -13.41 4.82
N ALA A 350 -26.19 -12.53 4.83
CA ALA A 350 -25.20 -12.47 5.92
C ALA A 350 -25.86 -12.20 7.29
N SER A 351 -26.83 -11.27 7.37
CA SER A 351 -27.55 -11.01 8.63
C SER A 351 -28.36 -12.21 9.14
N MET A 352 -28.72 -13.17 8.27
CA MET A 352 -29.45 -14.37 8.66
C MET A 352 -28.55 -15.44 9.29
N CYS A 353 -27.23 -15.34 9.14
CA CYS A 353 -26.26 -16.29 9.70
C CYS A 353 -26.51 -16.57 11.18
N HIS A 354 -26.70 -15.52 11.98
CA HIS A 354 -27.01 -15.62 13.40
C HIS A 354 -28.30 -16.41 13.68
N SER A 355 -29.38 -16.10 12.95
CA SER A 355 -30.68 -16.77 13.17
C SER A 355 -30.72 -18.20 12.66
N ALA A 356 -29.89 -18.52 11.67
CA ALA A 356 -29.74 -19.87 11.12
C ALA A 356 -28.69 -20.72 11.87
N ASP A 357 -27.99 -20.14 12.85
CA ASP A 357 -26.88 -20.76 13.58
C ASP A 357 -25.77 -21.26 12.63
N ARG A 358 -25.42 -20.45 11.62
CA ARG A 358 -24.41 -20.80 10.61
C ARG A 358 -23.51 -19.61 10.32
N ASP A 359 -22.22 -19.87 10.19
CA ASP A 359 -21.24 -18.80 9.91
C ASP A 359 -21.20 -18.40 8.42
N ILE A 360 -21.75 -19.22 7.54
CA ILE A 360 -21.90 -18.93 6.11
C ILE A 360 -23.32 -19.27 5.65
N LEU A 361 -23.90 -18.36 4.88
CA LEU A 361 -25.13 -18.61 4.14
C LEU A 361 -24.98 -18.19 2.68
N MET A 362 -25.60 -18.97 1.80
CA MET A 362 -25.55 -18.78 0.36
C MET A 362 -26.96 -18.78 -0.21
N SER A 363 -27.21 -17.92 -1.18
CA SER A 363 -28.44 -17.96 -1.97
C SER A 363 -28.55 -19.24 -2.81
N SER A 364 -29.78 -19.61 -3.19
CA SER A 364 -30.02 -20.71 -4.12
C SER A 364 -29.34 -20.53 -5.49
N SER A 365 -29.26 -19.30 -6.00
CA SER A 365 -28.57 -19.00 -7.26
C SER A 365 -27.08 -19.28 -7.15
N PHE A 366 -26.46 -18.94 -6.03
CA PHE A 366 -25.05 -19.20 -5.78
C PHE A 366 -24.78 -20.70 -5.68
N ALA A 367 -25.54 -21.42 -4.86
CA ALA A 367 -25.43 -22.86 -4.71
C ALA A 367 -25.61 -23.61 -6.05
N SER A 368 -26.52 -23.13 -6.90
CA SER A 368 -26.79 -23.70 -8.22
C SER A 368 -25.76 -23.33 -9.28
N SER A 369 -24.88 -22.37 -9.03
CA SER A 369 -23.82 -21.92 -9.94
C SER A 369 -22.45 -22.48 -9.55
N ALA A 370 -22.27 -22.89 -8.30
CA ALA A 370 -21.04 -23.54 -7.82
C ALA A 370 -20.69 -24.78 -8.66
N GLN A 371 -19.39 -25.10 -8.73
CA GLN A 371 -18.90 -26.27 -9.47
C GLN A 371 -19.38 -27.58 -8.81
N VAL A 372 -19.49 -28.66 -9.59
CA VAL A 372 -20.06 -29.95 -9.13
C VAL A 372 -19.33 -30.48 -7.89
N VAL A 373 -18.00 -30.37 -7.85
CA VAL A 373 -17.19 -30.84 -6.71
C VAL A 373 -17.56 -30.09 -5.42
N GLN A 374 -17.81 -28.79 -5.51
CA GLN A 374 -18.18 -27.94 -4.37
C GLN A 374 -19.63 -28.17 -3.92
N ARG A 375 -20.53 -28.55 -4.83
CA ARG A 375 -21.95 -28.78 -4.49
C ARG A 375 -22.17 -29.92 -3.51
N ASN A 376 -21.27 -30.90 -3.47
CA ASN A 376 -21.39 -32.03 -2.53
C ASN A 376 -21.32 -31.58 -1.07
N ASP A 377 -20.67 -30.44 -0.82
CA ASP A 377 -20.53 -29.88 0.52
C ASP A 377 -21.58 -28.79 0.81
N ILE A 378 -22.50 -28.50 -0.13
CA ILE A 378 -23.52 -27.46 0.03
C ILE A 378 -24.87 -28.09 0.39
N VAL A 379 -25.42 -27.72 1.54
CA VAL A 379 -26.70 -28.23 2.05
C VAL A 379 -27.71 -27.12 2.32
N SER A 380 -28.99 -27.39 2.08
CA SER A 380 -30.08 -26.46 2.36
C SER A 380 -30.29 -26.32 3.88
N VAL A 381 -30.43 -25.09 4.35
CA VAL A 381 -30.79 -24.75 5.74
C VAL A 381 -32.26 -24.35 5.88
N GLY A 382 -33.04 -24.51 4.81
CA GLY A 382 -34.46 -24.19 4.75
C GLY A 382 -34.77 -22.84 4.09
N ARG A 383 -36.05 -22.45 4.17
CA ARG A 383 -36.59 -21.25 3.53
C ARG A 383 -36.81 -20.13 4.54
N TYR A 384 -36.27 -18.96 4.24
CA TYR A 384 -36.33 -17.78 5.09
C TYR A 384 -36.98 -16.60 4.37
N ALA A 385 -37.79 -15.83 5.11
CA ALA A 385 -38.35 -14.58 4.61
C ALA A 385 -37.35 -13.46 4.86
N LEU A 386 -36.62 -13.04 3.82
CA LEU A 386 -35.71 -11.91 3.90
C LEU A 386 -36.52 -10.60 3.85
N ARG A 387 -36.23 -9.67 4.77
CA ARG A 387 -36.91 -8.36 4.82
C ARG A 387 -36.85 -7.68 3.45
N GLY A 388 -37.98 -7.28 2.88
CA GLY A 388 -38.03 -6.57 1.59
C GLY A 388 -37.82 -7.45 0.36
N VAL A 389 -37.78 -8.77 0.49
CA VAL A 389 -37.85 -9.73 -0.62
C VAL A 389 -39.27 -10.29 -0.69
N LYS A 390 -39.88 -10.31 -1.89
CA LYS A 390 -41.30 -10.67 -2.06
C LYS A 390 -41.61 -12.14 -1.78
N ARG A 391 -40.61 -13.03 -1.84
CA ARG A 391 -40.76 -14.48 -1.67
C ARG A 391 -39.70 -14.99 -0.71
N ALA A 392 -40.06 -16.00 0.09
CA ALA A 392 -39.09 -16.71 0.91
C ALA A 392 -38.00 -17.31 0.01
N GLN A 393 -36.74 -17.14 0.40
CA GLN A 393 -35.60 -17.69 -0.30
C GLN A 393 -35.10 -18.93 0.45
N GLU A 394 -34.75 -19.96 -0.31
CA GLU A 394 -34.02 -21.09 0.21
C GLU A 394 -32.55 -20.72 0.34
N LEU A 395 -32.00 -20.93 1.54
CA LEU A 395 -30.60 -20.63 1.85
C LEU A 395 -29.83 -21.93 2.05
N PHE A 396 -28.52 -21.86 1.79
CA PHE A 396 -27.62 -23.00 1.85
C PHE A 396 -26.39 -22.67 2.70
N THR A 397 -25.76 -23.69 3.28
CA THR A 397 -24.50 -23.60 4.03
C THR A 397 -23.52 -24.65 3.52
N LEU A 398 -22.25 -24.54 3.93
CA LEU A 398 -21.29 -25.63 3.80
C LEU A 398 -21.47 -26.65 4.94
N ILE A 399 -21.25 -27.93 4.65
CA ILE A 399 -21.11 -28.99 5.65
C ILE A 399 -19.76 -28.75 6.35
N SER A 400 -19.77 -28.52 7.66
CA SER A 400 -18.53 -28.40 8.43
C SER A 400 -17.70 -29.67 8.25
N ALA A 401 -16.43 -29.53 7.83
CA ALA A 401 -15.48 -30.63 7.94
C ALA A 401 -15.35 -30.98 9.43
N ALA A 402 -15.64 -32.25 9.75
CA ALA A 402 -15.58 -32.78 11.11
C ALA A 402 -14.16 -32.78 11.68
#